data_AF-A0A960K5X6-F1
#
_entry.id   AF-A0A960K5X6-F1
#
_cell.length_a   1.000
_cell.length_b   1.000
_cell.length_c   1.000
_cell.angle_alpha   90.00
_cell.angle_beta   90.00
_cell.angle_gamma   90.00
#
_symmetry.space_group_name_H-M   'P 1'
#
loop_
_entity.id
_entity.type
_entity.pdbx_description
1 polymer ?
#
loop_
_entity_poly.entity_id
_entity_poly.type
_entity_poly.pdbx_seq_one_letter_code
_entity_poly.pdbx_strand_id
1 'polypeptide(L)'
;MHDEKSVQSVWSRLSRFQRECSKAVLEKLSQLQVEAEVAAEGSDEDYLRITATETVPRIEIYVYDDEAGFYCGESWTICEAPDFSSPDDLQTELLQRLAGVLAGHEKSPEST
;
A
#
# COMPACT_ATOMS: atom_id res chain seq x y z
N MET A 1 3.47 7.66 -22.22
CA MET A 1 2.14 8.25 -21.95
C MET A 1 1.39 7.24 -21.10
N HIS A 2 1.49 7.37 -19.78
CA HIS A 2 0.70 6.53 -18.87
C HIS A 2 -0.74 7.08 -18.86
N ASP A 3 -1.68 6.17 -19.05
CA ASP A 3 -3.06 6.46 -19.42
C ASP A 3 -3.86 6.90 -18.18
N GLU A 4 -3.98 8.22 -17.96
CA GLU A 4 -4.76 8.82 -16.87
C GLU A 4 -6.25 8.40 -16.89
N LYS A 5 -6.78 8.01 -18.06
CA LYS A 5 -8.16 7.48 -18.20
C LYS A 5 -8.32 6.05 -17.69
N SER A 6 -7.24 5.27 -17.71
CA SER A 6 -7.23 3.89 -17.22
C SER A 6 -7.44 3.83 -15.71
N VAL A 7 -6.75 4.70 -14.97
CA VAL A 7 -6.80 4.72 -13.50
C VAL A 7 -8.21 5.05 -13.00
N GLN A 8 -8.85 6.15 -13.45
CA GLN A 8 -10.22 6.51 -13.03
C GLN A 8 -11.28 5.45 -13.35
N SER A 9 -11.12 4.75 -14.48
CA SER A 9 -12.01 3.66 -14.88
C SER A 9 -11.88 2.45 -13.96
N VAL A 10 -10.68 2.18 -13.44
CA VAL A 10 -10.45 1.09 -12.47
C VAL A 10 -10.94 1.47 -11.08
N TRP A 11 -10.71 2.70 -10.61
CA TRP A 11 -11.24 3.18 -9.31
C TRP A 11 -12.75 2.98 -9.17
N SER A 12 -13.48 3.04 -10.29
CA SER A 12 -14.93 2.84 -10.32
C SER A 12 -15.36 1.38 -10.18
N ARG A 13 -14.47 0.42 -10.44
CA ARG A 13 -14.70 -1.04 -10.35
C ARG A 13 -14.16 -1.65 -9.05
N LEU A 14 -13.24 -0.97 -8.39
CA LEU A 14 -12.69 -1.41 -7.11
C LEU A 14 -13.79 -1.62 -6.07
N SER A 15 -13.59 -2.62 -5.22
CA SER A 15 -14.44 -2.83 -4.07
C SER A 15 -14.33 -1.72 -3.04
N ARG A 16 -15.25 -1.74 -2.08
CA ARG A 16 -15.24 -0.76 -1.00
C ARG A 16 -13.94 -0.83 -0.21
N PHE A 17 -13.49 -2.04 0.14
CA PHE A 17 -12.26 -2.26 0.88
C PHE A 17 -11.06 -1.71 0.12
N GLN A 18 -10.90 -2.05 -1.17
CA GLN A 18 -9.78 -1.57 -1.98
C GLN A 18 -9.68 -0.04 -2.00
N ARG A 19 -10.83 0.65 -2.12
CA ARG A 19 -10.87 2.12 -2.13
C ARG A 19 -10.51 2.72 -0.77
N GLU A 20 -11.13 2.21 0.30
CA GLU A 20 -10.93 2.72 1.67
C GLU A 20 -9.50 2.45 2.15
N CYS A 21 -8.99 1.22 1.93
CA CYS A 21 -7.63 0.83 2.27
C CYS A 21 -6.59 1.65 1.50
N SER A 22 -6.74 1.76 0.17
CA SER A 22 -5.80 2.54 -0.66
C SER A 22 -5.79 4.01 -0.29
N LYS A 23 -6.97 4.59 0.00
CA LYS A 23 -7.06 5.97 0.48
C LYS A 23 -6.31 6.14 1.80
N ALA A 24 -6.50 5.23 2.74
CA ALA A 24 -5.84 5.31 4.03
C ALA A 24 -4.31 5.14 3.92
N VAL A 25 -3.83 4.27 3.02
CA VAL A 25 -2.39 4.14 2.71
C VAL A 25 -1.84 5.46 2.16
N LEU A 26 -2.52 6.07 1.18
CA LEU A 26 -2.09 7.36 0.61
C LEU A 26 -2.10 8.49 1.64
N GLU A 27 -3.13 8.56 2.48
CA GLU A 27 -3.19 9.51 3.60
C GLU A 27 -2.02 9.29 4.56
N LYS A 28 -1.66 8.03 4.84
CA LYS A 28 -0.53 7.69 5.71
C LYS A 28 0.81 8.08 5.12
N LEU A 29 1.04 7.80 3.84
CA LEU A 29 2.27 8.20 3.14
C LEU A 29 2.38 9.73 3.08
N SER A 30 1.28 10.43 2.80
CA SER A 30 1.24 11.89 2.80
C SER A 30 1.55 12.50 4.18
N GLN A 31 1.03 11.91 5.26
CA GLN A 31 1.37 12.33 6.65
C GLN A 31 2.86 12.18 6.96
N LEU A 32 3.51 11.18 6.35
CA LEU A 32 4.93 10.91 6.50
C LEU A 32 5.78 11.64 5.44
N GLN A 33 5.17 12.51 4.64
CA GLN A 33 5.81 13.25 3.55
C GLN A 33 6.50 12.34 2.53
N VAL A 34 5.97 11.15 2.31
CA VAL A 34 6.45 10.19 1.32
C VAL A 34 5.64 10.34 0.04
N GLU A 35 6.31 10.65 -1.07
CA GLU A 35 5.65 10.65 -2.38
C GLU A 35 5.24 9.23 -2.80
N ALA A 36 4.10 9.14 -3.48
CA ALA A 36 3.52 7.88 -3.89
C ALA A 36 2.95 7.92 -5.32
N GLU A 37 3.21 6.85 -6.08
CA GLU A 37 2.59 6.60 -7.38
C GLU A 37 1.54 5.49 -7.24
N VAL A 38 0.39 5.67 -7.89
CA VAL A 38 -0.69 4.68 -7.88
C VAL A 38 -0.88 4.13 -9.28
N ALA A 39 -0.81 2.81 -9.39
CA ALA A 39 -1.15 2.07 -10.60
C ALA A 39 -2.29 1.10 -10.29
N ALA A 40 -3.27 1.07 -11.18
CA ALA A 40 -4.22 -0.02 -11.24
C ALA A 40 -3.64 -1.09 -12.18
N GLU A 41 -3.45 -2.30 -11.68
CA GLU A 41 -2.91 -3.42 -12.45
C GLU A 41 -3.87 -4.61 -12.37
N GLY A 42 -4.15 -5.23 -13.51
CA GLY A 42 -5.07 -6.37 -13.58
C GLY A 42 -5.34 -6.80 -15.01
N SER A 43 -5.03 -8.06 -15.32
CA SER A 43 -5.55 -8.77 -16.50
C SER A 43 -6.47 -9.93 -16.09
N ASP A 44 -6.20 -10.57 -14.94
CA ASP A 44 -7.00 -11.65 -14.35
C ASP A 44 -7.59 -11.30 -12.96
N GLU A 45 -6.90 -10.50 -12.14
CA GLU A 45 -7.38 -9.99 -10.84
C GLU A 45 -7.11 -8.48 -10.75
N ASP A 46 -8.16 -7.70 -10.48
CA ASP A 46 -8.07 -6.24 -10.36
C ASP A 46 -7.47 -5.88 -8.99
N TYR A 47 -6.23 -5.38 -8.96
CA TYR A 47 -5.61 -4.86 -7.74
C TYR A 47 -5.06 -3.44 -7.92
N LEU A 48 -4.89 -2.74 -6.80
CA LEU A 48 -4.17 -1.47 -6.76
C LEU A 48 -2.74 -1.69 -6.27
N ARG A 49 -1.77 -1.17 -7.01
CA ARG A 49 -0.39 -1.01 -6.56
C ARG A 49 -0.13 0.44 -6.21
N ILE A 50 0.36 0.69 -5.00
CA ILE A 50 0.84 1.98 -4.53
C ILE A 50 2.34 1.84 -4.30
N THR A 51 3.14 2.63 -5.00
CA THR A 51 4.60 2.66 -4.81
C THR A 51 4.98 3.91 -4.03
N ALA A 52 5.69 3.75 -2.92
CA ALA A 52 6.41 4.84 -2.27
C ALA A 52 7.73 5.10 -3.01
N THR A 53 7.85 6.24 -3.69
CA THR A 53 8.92 6.49 -4.68
C THR A 53 10.24 6.98 -4.09
N GLU A 54 10.20 7.59 -2.90
CA GLU A 54 11.38 8.21 -2.28
C GLU A 54 11.96 7.39 -1.10
N THR A 55 11.47 6.17 -0.87
CA THR A 55 11.96 5.32 0.22
C THR A 55 13.14 4.46 -0.24
N VAL A 56 14.12 4.25 0.64
CA VAL A 56 15.20 3.27 0.44
C VAL A 56 15.18 2.26 1.61
N PRO A 57 14.83 0.98 1.34
CA PRO A 57 14.45 0.43 0.05
C PRO A 57 13.07 0.92 -0.40
N ARG A 58 12.80 0.76 -1.70
CA ARG A 58 11.50 1.08 -2.30
C ARG A 58 10.41 0.21 -1.66
N ILE A 59 9.29 0.83 -1.28
CA ILE A 59 8.13 0.12 -0.73
C ILE A 59 7.03 0.07 -1.78
N GLU A 60 6.51 -1.13 -2.02
CA GLU A 60 5.41 -1.38 -2.93
C GLU A 60 4.25 -2.01 -2.15
N ILE A 61 3.11 -1.34 -2.12
CA ILE A 61 1.90 -1.76 -1.44
C ILE A 61 0.92 -2.29 -2.49
N TYR A 62 0.30 -3.43 -2.21
CA TYR A 62 -0.64 -4.13 -3.07
C TYR A 62 -1.96 -4.30 -2.30
N VAL A 63 -3.07 -3.93 -2.92
CA VAL A 63 -4.41 -3.99 -2.32
C VAL A 63 -5.35 -4.76 -3.23
N TYR A 64 -5.74 -5.95 -2.78
CA TYR A 64 -6.68 -6.86 -3.40
C TYR A 64 -8.07 -6.72 -2.75
N ASP A 65 -9.05 -7.52 -3.19
CA ASP A 65 -10.42 -7.43 -2.68
C ASP A 65 -10.55 -7.86 -1.21
N ASP A 66 -9.78 -8.88 -0.83
CA ASP A 66 -9.83 -9.57 0.45
C ASP A 66 -8.48 -9.56 1.21
N GLU A 67 -7.43 -9.01 0.63
CA GLU A 67 -6.13 -8.89 1.26
C GLU A 67 -5.40 -7.60 0.90
N ALA A 68 -4.44 -7.23 1.72
CA ALA A 68 -3.50 -6.17 1.41
C ALA A 68 -2.13 -6.49 1.99
N GLY A 69 -1.08 -6.07 1.28
CA GLY A 69 0.29 -6.34 1.69
C GLY A 69 1.26 -5.33 1.13
N PHE A 70 2.50 -5.38 1.61
CA PHE A 70 3.56 -4.58 1.04
C PHE A 70 4.88 -5.34 0.99
N TYR A 71 5.67 -4.99 -0.02
CA TYR A 71 7.03 -5.42 -0.22
C TYR A 71 7.98 -4.28 0.10
N CYS A 72 9.03 -4.58 0.86
CA CYS A 72 10.06 -3.63 1.25
C CYS A 72 11.43 -4.26 1.06
N GLY A 73 12.03 -4.06 -0.12
CA GLY A 73 13.39 -4.48 -0.49
C GLY A 73 13.61 -5.99 -0.61
N GLU A 74 13.41 -6.73 0.47
CA GLU A 74 13.57 -8.20 0.55
C GLU A 74 12.46 -8.87 1.37
N SER A 75 11.62 -8.09 2.07
CA SER A 75 10.61 -8.61 2.99
C SER A 75 9.19 -8.35 2.49
N TRP A 76 8.36 -9.38 2.57
CA TRP A 76 6.92 -9.30 2.34
C TRP A 76 6.16 -9.26 3.67
N THR A 77 5.19 -8.37 3.75
CA THR A 77 4.18 -8.33 4.80
C THR A 77 2.81 -8.46 4.14
N ILE A 78 2.02 -9.42 4.57
CA ILE A 78 0.68 -9.69 4.03
C ILE A 78 -0.31 -9.67 5.19
N CYS A 79 -1.51 -9.14 4.94
CA CYS A 79 -2.65 -9.14 5.84
C CYS A 79 -3.86 -9.64 5.04
N GLU A 80 -4.34 -10.85 5.34
CA GLU A 80 -5.43 -11.52 4.62
C GLU A 80 -6.72 -11.51 5.45
N ALA A 81 -7.89 -11.31 4.84
CA ALA A 81 -9.18 -11.27 5.54
C ALA A 81 -9.43 -12.44 6.52
N PRO A 82 -9.05 -13.70 6.23
CA PRO A 82 -9.24 -14.82 7.16
C PRO A 82 -8.52 -14.66 8.51
N ASP A 83 -7.46 -13.86 8.57
CA ASP A 83 -6.69 -13.61 9.79
C ASP A 83 -7.31 -12.53 10.69
N PHE A 84 -8.32 -11.80 10.19
CA PHE A 84 -8.91 -10.65 10.87
C PHE A 84 -10.44 -10.79 11.02
N SER A 85 -10.98 -10.15 12.06
CA SER A 85 -12.43 -10.17 12.32
C SER A 85 -13.20 -9.19 11.43
N SER A 86 -12.52 -8.20 10.85
CA SER A 86 -13.10 -7.22 9.96
C SER A 86 -12.07 -6.62 8.97
N PRO A 87 -12.52 -6.07 7.83
CA PRO A 87 -11.65 -5.34 6.90
C PRO A 87 -10.96 -4.12 7.55
N ASP A 88 -11.62 -3.46 8.51
CA ASP A 88 -11.04 -2.35 9.27
C ASP A 88 -9.85 -2.78 10.14
N ASP A 89 -9.93 -3.97 10.76
CA ASP A 89 -8.83 -4.53 11.55
C ASP A 89 -7.61 -4.84 10.67
N LEU A 90 -7.85 -5.45 9.50
CA LEU A 90 -6.82 -5.73 8.49
C LEU A 90 -6.15 -4.44 8.03
N GLN A 91 -6.95 -3.43 7.63
CA GLN A 91 -6.43 -2.12 7.22
C GLN A 91 -5.62 -1.46 8.34
N THR A 92 -6.09 -1.54 9.59
CA THR A 92 -5.40 -0.96 10.74
C THR A 92 -4.04 -1.63 10.95
N GLU A 93 -3.98 -2.96 10.91
CA GLU A 93 -2.74 -3.72 11.05
C GLU A 93 -1.75 -3.39 9.92
N LEU A 94 -2.22 -3.36 8.67
CA LEU A 94 -1.41 -2.98 7.51
C LEU A 94 -0.75 -1.61 7.72
N LEU A 95 -1.53 -0.60 8.11
CA LEU A 95 -1.04 0.77 8.31
C LEU A 95 -0.06 0.86 9.49
N GLN A 96 -0.27 0.09 10.55
CA GLN A 96 0.65 0.03 11.68
C GLN A 96 1.99 -0.58 11.28
N ARG A 97 1.98 -1.70 10.56
CA ARG A 97 3.21 -2.35 10.06
C ARG A 97 3.95 -1.47 9.06
N LEU A 98 3.23 -0.86 8.12
CA LEU A 98 3.80 0.08 7.16
C LEU A 98 4.48 1.26 7.86
N ALA A 99 3.82 1.86 8.84
CA ALA A 99 4.39 2.94 9.64
C ALA A 99 5.62 2.51 10.43
N GLY A 100 5.61 1.30 10.99
CA GLY A 100 6.75 0.74 11.71
C GLY A 100 7.99 0.57 10.81
N VAL A 101 7.80 0.11 9.57
CA VAL A 101 8.87 0.00 8.59
C VAL A 101 9.40 1.38 8.22
N LEU A 102 8.51 2.32 7.85
CA LEU A 102 8.90 3.68 7.48
C LEU A 102 9.64 4.42 8.61
N ALA A 103 9.20 4.26 9.87
CA ALA A 103 9.86 4.85 11.04
C ALA A 103 11.19 4.15 11.41
N GLY A 104 11.32 2.85 11.13
CA GLY A 104 12.55 2.10 11.34
C GLY A 104 13.69 2.55 10.43
N HIS A 105 13.37 3.04 9.23
CA HIS A 105 14.34 3.55 8.26
C HIS A 105 14.92 4.93 8.63
N GLU A 106 14.23 5.75 9.45
CA GLU A 106 14.79 7.01 9.97
C GLU A 106 15.88 6.81 11.05
N LYS A 107 16.10 5.58 11.54
CA LYS A 107 16.98 5.28 12.69
C LYS A 107 18.21 4.42 12.40
N SER A 108 18.79 4.52 11.20
CA SER A 108 20.19 4.11 11.00
C SER A 108 21.10 5.33 10.91
N PRO A 109 21.56 5.91 12.04
CA PRO A 109 22.85 6.59 12.03
C PRO A 109 23.91 5.52 11.77
N GLU A 110 24.57 5.61 10.62
CA GLU A 110 25.82 4.92 10.36
C GLU A 110 26.74 5.11 11.58
N SER A 111 27.06 4.01 12.26
CA SER A 111 28.11 4.01 13.27
C SER A 111 29.45 4.08 12.54
N THR A 112 29.97 5.30 12.40
CA THR A 112 31.38 5.57 12.08
C THR A 112 32.24 5.35 13.31
#